data_AF-A0A450WLL0-F1
#
_entry.id   AF-A0A450WLL0-F1
#
_cell.length_a   1.000
_cell.length_b   1.000
_cell.length_c   1.000
_cell.angle_alpha   90.00
_cell.angle_beta   90.00
_cell.angle_gamma   90.00
#
_symmetry.space_group_name_H-M   'P 1'
#
loop_
_entity.id
_entity.type
_entity.pdbx_description
1 polymer ?
#
loop_
_entity_poly.entity_id
_entity_poly.type
_entity_poly.pdbx_seq_one_letter_code
_entity_poly.pdbx_strand_id
1 'polypeptide(L)'
;MICKYIAGTMYYYATGQPMDGLREARKLLVIVALHWQWLEEQYGRKWADGRTSVRRNAFDDKYKIVADLGAAADANLKNVDANHFLYLVKACQDYIVGHDGSLADELARIKAPILFIYSPNDLLMPAGKICETGRMIRKIRNEAGNRAVVEFAEIEDNAGHLDSVYSIGQAAGRIERFLNRQPYETPRRRARRRDGCS
;
A
#
# COMPACT_ATOMS: atom_id res chain seq x y z
N MET A 1 -32.04 35.20 9.52
CA MET A 1 -30.64 35.66 9.67
C MET A 1 -29.70 34.51 10.08
N ILE A 2 -29.82 33.31 9.48
CA ILE A 2 -28.95 32.13 9.78
C ILE A 2 -28.70 31.34 8.48
N CYS A 3 -28.36 32.04 7.39
CA CYS A 3 -28.00 31.39 6.12
C CYS A 3 -26.88 32.17 5.40
N LYS A 4 -25.96 32.75 6.17
CA LYS A 4 -24.80 33.52 5.66
C LYS A 4 -23.44 33.07 6.20
N TYR A 5 -23.40 32.00 7.03
CA TYR A 5 -22.15 31.54 7.67
C TYR A 5 -21.59 30.21 7.15
N ILE A 6 -22.17 29.63 6.10
CA ILE A 6 -21.58 28.48 5.37
C ILE A 6 -21.04 28.99 4.01
N ALA A 7 -20.26 30.06 4.06
CA ALA A 7 -19.49 30.58 2.93
C ALA A 7 -18.01 30.77 3.34
N GLY A 8 -17.53 29.91 4.24
CA GLY A 8 -16.11 29.79 4.55
C GLY A 8 -15.42 28.96 3.47
N THR A 9 -15.06 29.63 2.37
CA THR A 9 -13.92 29.33 1.47
C THR A 9 -13.59 27.85 1.23
N MET A 10 -13.94 27.37 0.04
CA MET A 10 -13.31 26.19 -0.56
C MET A 10 -11.80 26.49 -0.73
N TYR A 11 -10.98 25.93 0.17
CA TYR A 11 -9.73 26.46 0.75
C TYR A 11 -8.59 26.91 -0.18
N TYR A 12 -8.62 26.62 -1.48
CA TYR A 12 -7.60 27.09 -2.43
C TYR A 12 -8.09 27.29 -3.86
N TYR A 13 -9.34 26.97 -4.18
CA TYR A 13 -9.81 27.02 -5.58
C TYR A 13 -9.83 28.44 -6.16
N ALA A 14 -9.92 29.45 -5.29
CA ALA A 14 -9.80 30.85 -5.67
C ALA A 14 -8.34 31.36 -5.75
N THR A 15 -7.39 30.67 -5.12
CA THR A 15 -5.99 31.14 -4.91
C THR A 15 -4.93 30.23 -5.55
N GLY A 16 -5.32 29.08 -6.11
CA GLY A 16 -4.43 28.05 -6.67
C GLY A 16 -4.03 26.99 -5.64
N GLN A 17 -3.74 25.77 -6.11
CA GLN A 17 -3.43 24.62 -5.24
C GLN A 17 -2.22 24.87 -4.31
N PRO A 18 -2.20 24.30 -3.10
CA PRO A 18 -1.06 24.39 -2.18
C PRO A 18 0.08 23.46 -2.60
N MET A 19 0.75 23.80 -3.71
CA MET A 19 1.70 22.93 -4.41
C MET A 19 2.86 22.46 -3.53
N ASP A 20 3.42 23.33 -2.69
CA ASP A 20 4.56 22.96 -1.84
C ASP A 20 4.16 21.92 -0.78
N GLY A 21 3.03 22.13 -0.11
CA GLY A 21 2.50 21.17 0.87
C GLY A 21 2.14 19.83 0.22
N LEU A 22 1.50 19.88 -0.95
CA LEU A 22 1.15 18.69 -1.70
C LEU A 22 2.39 17.92 -2.20
N ARG A 23 3.46 18.64 -2.60
CA ARG A 23 4.73 18.04 -3.03
C ARG A 23 5.39 17.28 -1.90
N GLU A 24 5.49 17.89 -0.72
CA GLU A 24 6.14 17.25 0.42
C GLU A 24 5.30 16.08 0.95
N ALA A 25 3.97 16.20 0.99
CA ALA A 25 3.08 15.08 1.32
C ALA A 25 3.25 13.91 0.33
N ARG A 26 3.36 14.19 -0.97
CA ARG A 26 3.58 13.16 -1.99
C ARG A 26 4.95 12.49 -1.84
N LYS A 27 6.02 13.25 -1.59
CA LYS A 27 7.36 12.70 -1.34
C LYS A 27 7.36 11.77 -0.14
N LEU A 28 6.69 12.16 0.96
CA LEU A 28 6.55 11.33 2.15
C LEU A 28 5.78 10.04 1.85
N LEU A 29 4.67 10.12 1.12
CA LEU A 29 3.91 8.92 0.72
C LEU A 29 4.77 7.95 -0.09
N VAL A 30 5.56 8.46 -1.05
CA VAL A 30 6.41 7.61 -1.90
C VAL A 30 7.55 6.99 -1.09
N ILE A 31 8.19 7.74 -0.19
CA ILE A 31 9.31 7.18 0.58
C ILE A 31 8.88 6.08 1.55
N VAL A 32 7.67 6.15 2.10
CA VAL A 32 7.13 5.08 2.97
C VAL A 32 6.56 3.90 2.18
N ALA A 33 6.21 4.09 0.91
CA ALA A 33 5.81 3.00 0.02
C ALA A 33 7.03 2.19 -0.49
N LEU A 34 8.21 2.79 -0.47
CA LEU A 34 9.47 2.16 -0.86
C LEU A 34 10.15 1.52 0.35
N HIS A 35 10.92 0.46 0.11
CA HIS A 35 11.79 -0.14 1.12
C HIS A 35 13.24 0.37 0.99
N TRP A 36 13.97 0.40 2.10
CA TRP A 36 15.30 1.02 2.18
C TRP A 36 16.32 0.33 1.27
N GLN A 37 16.17 -0.97 1.01
CA GLN A 37 17.08 -1.73 0.15
C GLN A 37 17.03 -1.20 -1.29
N TRP A 38 15.83 -1.02 -1.85
CA TRP A 38 15.67 -0.45 -3.18
C TRP A 38 16.16 1.00 -3.24
N LEU A 39 15.90 1.81 -2.21
CA LEU A 39 16.42 3.18 -2.15
C LEU A 39 17.96 3.22 -2.17
N GLU A 40 18.63 2.32 -1.45
CA GLU A 40 20.09 2.20 -1.46
C GLU A 40 20.60 1.73 -2.83
N GLU A 41 19.98 0.72 -3.43
CA GLU A 41 20.35 0.21 -4.76
C GLU A 41 20.24 1.27 -5.86
N GLN A 42 19.13 2.03 -5.86
CA GLN A 42 18.91 3.06 -6.88
C GLN A 42 19.80 4.29 -6.66
N TYR A 43 19.85 4.79 -5.42
CA TYR A 43 20.41 6.11 -5.12
C TYR A 43 21.71 6.06 -4.32
N GLY A 44 21.77 5.23 -3.28
CA GLY A 44 22.79 5.31 -2.24
C GLY A 44 22.99 6.75 -1.76
N ARG A 45 24.24 7.18 -1.67
CA ARG A 45 24.61 8.57 -1.30
C ARG A 45 25.00 9.45 -2.49
N LYS A 46 24.55 9.14 -3.71
CA LYS A 46 24.87 9.93 -4.91
C LYS A 46 24.35 11.37 -4.76
N TRP A 47 25.17 12.34 -5.16
CA TRP A 47 24.73 13.74 -5.26
C TRP A 47 23.89 13.96 -6.53
N ALA A 48 22.97 14.91 -6.47
CA ALA A 48 22.12 15.25 -7.62
C ALA A 48 22.92 15.87 -8.78
N ASP A 49 24.02 16.56 -8.49
CA ASP A 49 24.93 17.16 -9.47
C ASP A 49 25.98 16.19 -10.02
N GLY A 50 25.96 14.91 -9.58
CA GLY A 50 26.87 13.87 -10.06
C GLY A 50 28.28 13.90 -9.49
N ARG A 51 28.59 14.80 -8.55
CA ARG A 51 29.92 14.84 -7.93
C ARG A 51 30.20 13.62 -7.05
N THR A 52 31.47 13.39 -6.73
CA THR A 52 31.94 12.25 -5.91
C THR A 52 32.43 12.66 -4.52
N SER A 53 32.26 13.92 -4.11
CA SER A 53 32.70 14.39 -2.80
C SER A 53 31.95 13.67 -1.66
N VAL A 54 32.62 13.43 -0.54
CA VAL A 54 32.01 12.75 0.62
C VAL A 54 31.10 13.71 1.42
N ARG A 55 31.29 15.02 1.29
CA ARG A 55 30.56 16.05 2.04
C ARG A 55 29.89 17.06 1.10
N ARG A 56 28.87 17.74 1.64
CA ARG A 56 28.23 18.88 0.99
C ARG A 56 29.17 20.08 0.91
N ASN A 57 29.03 20.87 -0.16
CA ASN A 57 29.69 22.16 -0.35
C ASN A 57 28.84 23.30 0.25
N ALA A 58 27.52 23.20 0.12
CA ALA A 58 26.55 24.16 0.63
C ALA A 58 25.38 23.44 1.33
N PHE A 59 24.60 24.19 2.11
CA PHE A 59 23.45 23.62 2.83
C PHE A 59 22.37 23.10 1.86
N ASP A 60 22.17 23.78 0.73
CA ASP A 60 21.12 23.45 -0.26
C ASP A 60 21.52 22.34 -1.24
N ASP A 61 22.70 21.76 -1.10
CA ASP A 61 23.13 20.65 -1.94
C ASP A 61 22.22 19.42 -1.75
N LYS A 62 21.68 18.90 -2.85
CA LYS A 62 20.74 17.79 -2.82
C LYS A 62 21.44 16.46 -3.13
N TYR A 63 21.08 15.43 -2.37
CA TYR A 63 21.27 14.06 -2.81
C TYR A 63 20.34 13.75 -3.99
N LYS A 64 20.75 12.81 -4.85
CA LYS A 64 19.99 12.41 -6.03
C LYS A 64 18.56 11.98 -5.68
N ILE A 65 18.38 11.22 -4.60
CA ILE A 65 17.05 10.81 -4.10
C ILE A 65 16.14 12.02 -3.81
N VAL A 66 16.67 13.10 -3.22
CA VAL A 66 15.89 14.30 -2.89
C VAL A 66 15.45 15.02 -4.15
N ALA A 67 16.35 15.15 -5.14
CA ALA A 67 16.05 15.78 -6.43
C ALA A 67 15.03 14.97 -7.23
N ASP A 68 15.25 13.66 -7.36
CA ASP A 68 14.41 12.77 -8.17
C ASP A 68 13.02 12.59 -7.56
N LEU A 69 12.90 12.43 -6.23
CA LEU A 69 11.59 12.38 -5.57
C LEU A 69 10.83 13.72 -5.71
N GLY A 70 11.54 14.86 -5.67
CA GLY A 70 10.95 16.16 -5.91
C GLY A 70 10.40 16.29 -7.34
N ALA A 71 11.21 15.94 -8.34
CA ALA A 71 10.80 15.97 -9.74
C ALA A 71 9.64 15.00 -10.04
N ALA A 72 9.68 13.79 -9.46
CA ALA A 72 8.61 12.81 -9.58
C ALA A 72 7.31 13.29 -8.92
N ALA A 73 7.41 13.95 -7.76
CA ALA A 73 6.26 14.59 -7.13
C ALA A 73 5.68 15.67 -8.05
N ASP A 74 6.49 16.62 -8.54
CA ASP A 74 6.04 17.69 -9.45
C ASP A 74 5.36 17.15 -10.72
N ALA A 75 5.90 16.07 -11.30
CA ALA A 75 5.28 15.40 -12.43
C ALA A 75 3.90 14.82 -12.08
N ASN A 76 3.76 14.22 -10.89
CA ASN A 76 2.51 13.67 -10.40
C ASN A 76 1.47 14.75 -10.10
N LEU A 77 1.87 15.88 -9.50
CA LEU A 77 0.95 16.93 -9.04
C LEU A 77 0.19 17.63 -10.16
N LYS A 78 0.63 17.51 -11.42
CA LYS A 78 -0.11 18.01 -12.60
C LYS A 78 -1.53 17.45 -12.71
N ASN A 79 -1.77 16.27 -12.13
CA ASN A 79 -3.04 15.54 -12.22
C ASN A 79 -3.66 15.23 -10.85
N VAL A 80 -3.22 15.90 -9.78
CA VAL A 80 -3.70 15.67 -8.41
C VAL A 80 -4.35 16.93 -7.87
N ASP A 81 -5.44 16.76 -7.15
CA ASP A 81 -6.11 17.80 -6.38
C ASP A 81 -5.80 17.62 -4.88
N ALA A 82 -5.37 18.68 -4.21
CA ALA A 82 -4.95 18.60 -2.80
C ALA A 82 -6.09 18.15 -1.87
N ASN A 83 -7.33 18.57 -2.11
CA ASN A 83 -8.46 18.10 -1.30
C ASN A 83 -8.75 16.62 -1.60
N HIS A 84 -8.77 16.20 -2.86
CA HIS A 84 -8.94 14.78 -3.19
C HIS A 84 -7.86 13.91 -2.52
N PHE A 85 -6.61 14.38 -2.45
CA PHE A 85 -5.55 13.70 -1.71
C PHE A 85 -5.90 13.53 -0.22
N LEU A 86 -6.37 14.60 0.45
CA LEU A 86 -6.78 14.54 1.86
C LEU A 86 -7.97 13.60 2.09
N TYR A 87 -8.97 13.63 1.22
CA TYR A 87 -10.14 12.77 1.33
C TYR A 87 -9.78 11.29 1.10
N LEU A 88 -8.83 10.98 0.22
CA LEU A 88 -8.31 9.63 0.07
C LEU A 88 -7.57 9.16 1.33
N VAL A 89 -6.73 10.02 1.92
CA VAL A 89 -6.07 9.72 3.20
C VAL A 89 -7.11 9.44 4.30
N LYS A 90 -8.18 10.23 4.37
CA LYS A 90 -9.28 10.00 5.32
C LYS A 90 -9.99 8.68 5.08
N ALA A 91 -10.32 8.35 3.83
CA ALA A 91 -10.92 7.06 3.50
C ALA A 91 -10.03 5.87 3.93
N CYS A 92 -8.71 5.98 3.78
CA CYS A 92 -7.77 4.96 4.26
C CYS A 92 -7.71 4.88 5.80
N GLN A 93 -7.75 6.02 6.50
CA GLN A 93 -7.73 6.08 7.96
C GLN A 93 -8.99 5.47 8.58
N ASP A 94 -10.14 5.72 7.96
CA ASP A 94 -11.45 5.30 8.46
C ASP A 94 -11.80 3.86 8.02
N TYR A 95 -10.94 3.21 7.24
CA TYR A 95 -11.19 1.86 6.73
C TYR A 95 -11.19 0.82 7.86
N ILE A 96 -12.33 0.13 7.99
CA ILE A 96 -12.48 -1.10 8.76
C ILE A 96 -13.26 -2.10 7.90
N VAL A 97 -12.95 -3.39 8.03
CA VAL A 97 -13.68 -4.44 7.30
C VAL A 97 -15.15 -4.41 7.73
N GLY A 98 -16.07 -4.33 6.78
CA GLY A 98 -17.52 -4.34 7.02
C GLY A 98 -18.14 -3.00 7.43
N HIS A 99 -17.34 -1.98 7.78
CA HIS A 99 -17.79 -0.64 8.21
C HIS A 99 -18.74 -0.62 9.42
N ASP A 100 -18.87 -1.74 10.14
CA ASP A 100 -19.72 -1.91 11.30
C ASP A 100 -19.20 -3.09 12.15
N GLY A 101 -19.69 -3.20 13.39
CA GLY A 101 -19.49 -4.37 14.24
C GLY A 101 -18.05 -4.68 14.65
N SER A 102 -17.84 -5.91 15.12
CA SER A 102 -16.50 -6.39 15.46
C SER A 102 -15.80 -6.98 14.24
N LEU A 103 -14.47 -6.83 14.18
CA LEU A 103 -13.67 -7.41 13.09
C LEU A 103 -13.92 -8.92 12.92
N ALA A 104 -14.11 -9.66 14.02
CA ALA A 104 -14.37 -11.10 13.96
C ALA A 104 -15.72 -11.42 13.29
N ASP A 105 -16.77 -10.68 13.63
CA ASP A 105 -18.10 -10.86 13.05
C ASP A 105 -18.11 -10.52 11.56
N GLU A 106 -17.45 -9.42 11.18
CA GLU A 106 -17.36 -8.99 9.78
C GLU A 106 -16.54 -9.98 8.93
N LEU A 107 -15.42 -10.47 9.44
CA LEU A 107 -14.65 -11.53 8.77
C LEU A 107 -15.46 -12.83 8.64
N ALA A 108 -16.35 -13.15 9.59
CA ALA A 108 -17.22 -14.32 9.53
C ALA A 108 -18.28 -14.22 8.42
N ARG A 109 -18.69 -13.01 8.02
CA ARG A 109 -19.61 -12.78 6.91
C ARG A 109 -18.97 -13.10 5.55
N ILE A 110 -17.64 -13.06 5.42
CA ILE A 110 -16.93 -13.32 4.16
C ILE A 110 -16.97 -14.82 3.80
N LYS A 111 -17.90 -15.19 2.90
CA LYS A 111 -18.03 -16.58 2.39
C LYS A 111 -17.21 -16.86 1.14
N ALA A 112 -16.78 -15.84 0.40
CA ALA A 112 -15.99 -15.97 -0.81
C ALA A 112 -14.60 -16.59 -0.53
N PRO A 113 -14.01 -17.35 -1.47
CA PRO A 113 -12.59 -17.70 -1.39
C PRO A 113 -11.72 -16.43 -1.37
N ILE A 114 -10.55 -16.49 -0.74
CA ILE A 114 -9.64 -15.35 -0.60
C ILE A 114 -8.22 -15.75 -1.02
N LEU A 115 -7.58 -14.89 -1.81
CA LEU A 115 -6.15 -14.91 -2.08
C LEU A 115 -5.55 -13.58 -1.59
N PHE A 116 -4.67 -13.66 -0.60
CA PHE A 116 -3.82 -12.55 -0.20
C PHE A 116 -2.56 -12.55 -1.06
N ILE A 117 -2.16 -11.38 -1.55
CA ILE A 117 -0.91 -11.16 -2.26
C ILE A 117 -0.19 -10.02 -1.55
N TYR A 118 1.04 -10.24 -1.08
CA TYR A 118 1.76 -9.26 -0.28
C TYR A 118 3.26 -9.28 -0.57
N SER A 119 3.95 -8.19 -0.24
CA SER A 119 5.41 -8.14 -0.19
C SER A 119 5.88 -8.26 1.27
N PRO A 120 6.86 -9.13 1.58
CA PRO A 120 7.48 -9.20 2.91
C PRO A 120 8.12 -7.88 3.36
N ASN A 121 8.58 -7.06 2.41
CA ASN A 121 9.29 -5.80 2.64
C ASN A 121 8.35 -4.57 2.67
N ASP A 122 7.02 -4.77 2.63
CA ASP A 122 6.04 -3.69 2.67
C ASP A 122 6.01 -2.98 4.04
N LEU A 123 6.27 -1.68 4.03
CA LEU A 123 6.25 -0.83 5.22
C LEU A 123 4.87 -0.19 5.50
N LEU A 124 3.98 -0.14 4.50
CA LEU A 124 2.62 0.40 4.63
C LEU A 124 1.62 -0.67 5.10
N MET A 125 1.77 -1.90 4.57
CA MET A 125 0.92 -3.05 4.87
C MET A 125 1.79 -4.22 5.33
N PRO A 126 2.29 -4.22 6.58
CA PRO A 126 3.27 -5.21 7.02
C PRO A 126 2.76 -6.64 6.87
N ALA A 127 3.60 -7.52 6.32
CA ALA A 127 3.27 -8.93 6.08
C ALA A 127 2.68 -9.64 7.31
N GLY A 128 3.18 -9.33 8.51
CA GLY A 128 2.65 -9.87 9.76
C GLY A 128 1.15 -9.62 9.95
N LYS A 129 0.64 -8.44 9.57
CA LYS A 129 -0.78 -8.07 9.68
C LYS A 129 -1.65 -8.72 8.62
N ILE A 130 -1.11 -8.90 7.41
CA ILE A 130 -1.75 -9.68 6.36
C ILE A 130 -1.91 -11.15 6.80
N CYS A 131 -0.82 -11.74 7.30
CA CYS A 131 -0.83 -13.10 7.81
C CYS A 131 -1.76 -13.28 9.02
N GLU A 132 -1.79 -12.32 9.94
CA GLU A 132 -2.71 -12.30 11.09
C GLU A 132 -4.17 -12.37 10.62
N THR A 133 -4.55 -11.50 9.68
CA THR A 133 -5.92 -11.44 9.14
C THR A 133 -6.32 -12.76 8.48
N GLY A 134 -5.47 -13.32 7.61
CA GLY A 134 -5.81 -14.59 6.97
C GLY A 134 -5.84 -15.79 7.94
N ARG A 135 -5.03 -15.78 9.02
CA ARG A 135 -5.15 -16.76 10.11
C ARG A 135 -6.47 -16.63 10.87
N MET A 136 -6.92 -15.41 11.16
CA MET A 136 -8.23 -15.16 11.77
C MET A 136 -9.36 -15.73 10.91
N ILE A 137 -9.36 -15.43 9.60
CA ILE A 137 -10.38 -15.95 8.68
C ILE A 137 -10.36 -17.49 8.64
N ARG A 138 -9.18 -18.11 8.57
CA ARG A 138 -9.05 -19.57 8.62
C ARG A 138 -9.64 -20.16 9.90
N LYS A 139 -9.38 -19.55 11.05
CA LYS A 139 -9.93 -19.98 12.35
C LYS A 139 -11.46 -19.90 12.36
N ILE A 140 -12.01 -18.73 12.01
CA ILE A 140 -13.45 -18.49 11.94
C ILE A 140 -14.14 -19.50 11.00
N ARG A 141 -13.53 -19.77 9.85
CA ARG A 141 -14.06 -20.74 8.88
C ARG A 141 -14.04 -22.17 9.41
N ASN A 142 -12.97 -22.58 10.08
CA ASN A 142 -12.88 -23.89 10.71
C ASN A 142 -13.99 -24.08 11.76
N GLU A 143 -14.21 -23.10 12.63
CA GLU A 143 -15.25 -23.12 13.67
C GLU A 143 -16.65 -23.19 13.06
N ALA A 144 -16.89 -22.49 11.95
CA ALA A 144 -18.17 -22.46 11.25
C ALA A 144 -18.38 -23.63 10.26
N GLY A 145 -17.42 -24.55 10.12
CA GLY A 145 -17.47 -25.62 9.11
C GLY A 145 -17.39 -25.13 7.65
N ASN A 146 -16.98 -23.88 7.41
CA ASN A 146 -16.83 -23.30 6.09
C ASN A 146 -15.48 -23.73 5.47
N ARG A 147 -15.50 -24.27 4.26
CA ARG A 147 -14.32 -24.82 3.56
C ARG A 147 -13.73 -23.90 2.50
N ALA A 148 -14.30 -22.70 2.29
CA ALA A 148 -13.81 -21.74 1.31
C ALA A 148 -12.32 -21.44 1.53
N VAL A 149 -11.54 -21.41 0.44
CA VAL A 149 -10.09 -21.31 0.52
C VAL A 149 -9.63 -19.95 1.04
N VAL A 150 -8.55 -19.95 1.83
CA VAL A 150 -7.77 -18.76 2.18
C VAL A 150 -6.34 -19.07 1.80
N GLU A 151 -5.80 -18.34 0.85
CA GLU A 151 -4.50 -18.60 0.24
C GLU A 151 -3.62 -17.36 0.30
N PHE A 152 -2.31 -17.56 0.20
CA PHE A 152 -1.32 -16.49 0.15
C PHE A 152 -0.39 -16.67 -1.06
N ALA A 153 0.12 -15.55 -1.55
CA ALA A 153 1.27 -15.45 -2.44
C ALA A 153 2.16 -14.30 -1.99
N GLU A 154 3.46 -14.56 -1.92
CA GLU A 154 4.48 -13.55 -1.66
C GLU A 154 4.99 -13.01 -3.00
N ILE A 155 5.27 -11.71 -3.02
CA ILE A 155 6.06 -11.06 -4.05
C ILE A 155 7.38 -10.70 -3.38
N GLU A 156 8.46 -11.33 -3.83
CA GLU A 156 9.78 -11.18 -3.22
C GLU A 156 10.61 -10.21 -4.08
N ASP A 157 10.78 -8.99 -3.59
CA ASP A 157 11.62 -7.97 -4.20
C ASP A 157 11.94 -6.88 -3.15
N ASN A 158 12.74 -5.88 -3.52
CA ASN A 158 13.30 -4.88 -2.61
C ASN A 158 12.55 -3.56 -2.59
N ALA A 159 11.53 -3.34 -3.44
CA ALA A 159 10.81 -2.07 -3.54
C ALA A 159 9.70 -1.90 -2.49
N GLY A 160 9.38 -2.92 -1.69
CA GLY A 160 8.42 -2.83 -0.60
C GLY A 160 6.98 -2.83 -1.07
N HIS A 161 6.18 -1.82 -0.70
CA HIS A 161 4.76 -1.75 -1.10
C HIS A 161 4.61 -1.78 -2.63
N LEU A 162 5.55 -1.14 -3.34
CA LEU A 162 5.52 -1.06 -4.80
C LEU A 162 5.88 -2.36 -5.52
N ASP A 163 6.36 -3.40 -4.83
CA ASP A 163 6.57 -4.73 -5.42
C ASP A 163 5.24 -5.29 -5.97
N SER A 164 4.13 -4.99 -5.27
CA SER A 164 2.78 -5.36 -5.71
C SER A 164 2.34 -4.69 -7.02
N VAL A 165 3.05 -3.65 -7.46
CA VAL A 165 2.80 -2.95 -8.73
C VAL A 165 3.86 -3.34 -9.76
N TYR A 166 5.14 -3.29 -9.40
CA TYR A 166 6.25 -3.54 -10.32
C TYR A 166 6.44 -5.02 -10.63
N SER A 167 6.17 -5.89 -9.66
CA SER A 167 6.54 -7.30 -9.69
C SER A 167 5.33 -8.22 -9.50
N ILE A 168 4.10 -7.73 -9.72
CA ILE A 168 2.85 -8.52 -9.63
C ILE A 168 2.85 -9.74 -10.55
N GLY A 169 3.64 -9.72 -11.62
CA GLY A 169 3.85 -10.86 -12.52
C GLY A 169 4.31 -12.13 -11.79
N GLN A 170 5.02 -12.00 -10.67
CA GLN A 170 5.41 -13.14 -9.82
C GLN A 170 4.18 -13.93 -9.31
N ALA A 171 3.06 -13.25 -9.07
CA ALA A 171 1.81 -13.86 -8.60
C ALA A 171 0.86 -14.30 -9.72
N ALA A 172 1.18 -14.05 -11.00
CA ALA A 172 0.27 -14.27 -12.13
C ALA A 172 -0.30 -15.70 -12.17
N GLY A 173 0.56 -16.71 -12.05
CA GLY A 173 0.11 -18.11 -12.04
C GLY A 173 -0.73 -18.46 -10.80
N ARG A 174 -0.54 -17.76 -9.67
CA ARG A 174 -1.39 -17.95 -8.48
C ARG A 174 -2.77 -17.35 -8.70
N ILE A 175 -2.82 -16.15 -9.28
CA ILE A 175 -4.05 -15.43 -9.62
C ILE A 175 -4.86 -16.25 -10.61
N GLU A 176 -4.26 -16.70 -11.71
CA GLU A 176 -4.94 -17.52 -12.72
C GLU A 176 -5.52 -18.80 -12.12
N ARG A 177 -4.72 -19.53 -11.32
CA ARG A 177 -5.21 -20.74 -10.62
C ARG A 177 -6.32 -20.44 -9.61
N PHE A 178 -6.32 -19.26 -9.00
CA PHE A 178 -7.35 -18.86 -8.04
C PHE A 178 -8.66 -18.52 -8.74
N LEU A 179 -8.60 -17.77 -9.84
CA LEU A 179 -9.76 -17.42 -10.66
C LEU A 179 -10.41 -18.64 -11.31
N ASN A 180 -9.59 -19.55 -11.85
CA ASN A 180 -10.06 -20.76 -12.55
C ASN A 180 -10.42 -21.93 -11.61
N ARG A 181 -10.32 -21.77 -10.29
CA ARG A 181 -10.52 -22.87 -9.35
C ARG A 181 -11.99 -23.31 -9.30
N GLN A 182 -12.26 -24.60 -9.48
CA GLN A 182 -13.48 -25.25 -8.99
C GLN A 182 -13.20 -26.64 -8.39
N PRO A 183 -13.83 -27.02 -7.26
CA PRO A 183 -14.60 -26.15 -6.35
C PRO A 183 -13.67 -25.19 -5.57
N TYR A 184 -14.21 -24.05 -5.12
CA TYR A 184 -13.47 -23.04 -4.33
C TYR A 184 -13.16 -23.46 -2.88
N GLU A 185 -13.09 -24.76 -2.62
CA GLU A 185 -12.90 -25.36 -1.31
C GLU A 185 -11.48 -25.88 -1.08
N THR A 186 -11.06 -25.89 0.18
CA THR A 186 -9.79 -26.50 0.58
C THR A 186 -9.92 -28.03 0.46
N PRO A 187 -9.05 -28.75 -0.28
CA PRO A 187 -9.17 -30.20 -0.44
C PRO A 187 -9.00 -30.97 0.88
N ARG A 188 -9.82 -32.02 1.11
CA ARG A 188 -9.80 -32.84 2.34
C ARG A 188 -8.45 -33.51 2.65
N ARG A 189 -7.58 -33.73 1.66
CA ARG A 189 -6.34 -34.52 1.78
C ARG A 189 -5.04 -33.77 1.51
N ARG A 190 -5.06 -32.47 1.17
CA ARG A 190 -3.80 -31.72 1.03
C ARG A 190 -3.33 -31.31 2.41
N ALA A 191 -2.17 -31.83 2.83
CA ALA A 191 -1.36 -31.18 3.86
C ALA A 191 -1.30 -29.69 3.51
N ARG A 192 -1.64 -28.81 4.46
CA ARG A 192 -1.45 -27.36 4.28
C ARG A 192 -0.01 -27.19 3.82
N ARG A 193 0.20 -26.84 2.54
CA ARG A 193 1.52 -26.41 2.10
C ARG A 193 1.89 -25.24 3.00
N ARG A 194 3.16 -25.16 3.41
CA ARG A 194 3.65 -23.93 4.02
C ARG A 194 3.37 -22.81 3.02
N ASP A 195 2.42 -21.95 3.35
CA ASP A 195 2.31 -20.64 2.75
C ASP A 195 3.11 -19.67 3.60
N GLY A 196 3.57 -18.55 3.05
CA GLY A 196 4.40 -17.57 3.78
C GLY A 196 3.81 -17.06 5.11
N CYS A 197 2.54 -17.39 5.39
CA CYS A 197 1.81 -17.04 6.59
C CYS A 197 1.39 -18.22 7.50
N SER A 198 1.85 -19.44 7.19
CA SER A 198 1.48 -20.69 7.88
C SER A 198 2.19 -20.92 9.22
#